data_AF-A0AA87UWT6-F1
#
_entry.id   AF-A0AA87UWT6-F1
#
_cell.length_a   1.000
_cell.length_b   1.000
_cell.length_c   1.000
_cell.angle_alpha   90.00
_cell.angle_beta   90.00
_cell.angle_gamma   90.00
#
_symmetry.space_group_name_H-M   'P 1'
#
loop_
_entity.id
_entity.type
_entity.pdbx_description
1 polymer ?
#
loop_
_entity_poly.entity_id
_entity_poly.type
_entity_poly.pdbx_seq_one_letter_code
_entity_poly.pdbx_strand_id
1 'polypeptide(L)'
;MKAILAAPVVAFNRWSPVSENERAATRVLVFGSCVARDSIEFADAESVDLRGYVARQSLISAGDDATAHLPDSLGITSKFQERMIRNDFAGNLLVRLESMADEIDVLLWDLADERHGVHRFPDGRVVTRSIDTIRAASVSEVLEAAEHIPFGSDEHFELWKQHVDAFDERLRALGLFDRTVVLEVPWALRTTEGKTTPWSMGVRAGDANKHYQRYYDYLRQTGHKMVELPVEVVLADPNHKWGLAPFHYTPEVYREVLWQLREVHGVKGLLAADGPDAGDEPTDA
;
A
#
# COMPACT_ATOMS: atom_id res chain seq x y z
N MET A 1 31.37 10.44 -54.50
CA MET A 1 30.61 9.41 -53.74
C MET A 1 30.88 9.63 -52.26
N LYS A 2 29.84 9.95 -51.48
CA LYS A 2 29.94 10.26 -50.04
C LYS A 2 30.17 8.98 -49.25
N ALA A 3 31.23 8.94 -48.45
CA ALA A 3 31.44 7.91 -47.43
C ALA A 3 30.70 8.33 -46.15
N ILE A 4 29.86 7.44 -45.63
CA ILE A 4 29.13 7.58 -44.36
C ILE A 4 30.08 7.11 -43.26
N LEU A 5 30.48 8.02 -42.37
CA LEU A 5 31.18 7.70 -41.12
C LEU A 5 30.14 7.26 -40.08
N ALA A 6 30.24 6.00 -39.64
CA ALA A 6 29.47 5.49 -38.50
C ALA A 6 30.08 6.02 -37.19
N ALA A 7 29.25 6.57 -36.32
CA ALA A 7 29.63 6.98 -34.96
C ALA A 7 29.80 5.76 -34.04
N PRO A 8 30.69 5.81 -33.03
CA PRO A 8 30.88 4.69 -32.12
C PRO A 8 29.72 4.58 -31.12
N VAL A 9 29.27 3.35 -30.90
CA VAL A 9 28.36 2.97 -29.82
C VAL A 9 29.11 3.11 -28.50
N VAL A 10 28.65 3.99 -27.62
CA VAL A 10 29.16 4.12 -26.26
C VAL A 10 28.58 2.96 -25.44
N ALA A 11 29.41 1.95 -25.18
CA ALA A 11 29.08 0.90 -24.24
C ALA A 11 29.11 1.47 -22.81
N PHE A 12 27.96 1.60 -22.17
CA PHE A 12 27.86 1.87 -20.74
C PHE A 12 28.16 0.58 -19.96
N ASN A 13 29.44 0.38 -19.65
CA ASN A 13 29.83 -0.61 -18.65
C ASN A 13 30.14 0.15 -17.34
N ARG A 14 29.18 0.16 -16.41
CA ARG A 14 29.38 0.63 -15.03
C ARG A 14 28.70 -0.32 -14.06
N TRP A 15 29.17 -1.56 -14.02
CA TRP A 15 29.09 -2.37 -12.82
C TRP A 15 30.23 -1.93 -11.90
N SER A 16 29.90 -1.19 -10.83
CA SER A 16 30.77 -1.08 -9.67
C SER A 16 30.31 -2.16 -8.68
N PRO A 17 31.18 -3.05 -8.20
CA PRO A 17 30.79 -4.04 -7.22
C PRO A 17 30.45 -3.31 -5.92
N VAL A 18 29.19 -3.43 -5.52
CA VAL A 18 28.71 -3.01 -4.21
C VAL A 18 29.47 -3.82 -3.16
N SER A 19 30.07 -3.13 -2.18
CA SER A 19 30.94 -3.75 -1.17
C SER A 19 30.19 -4.80 -0.35
N GLU A 20 30.83 -5.95 -0.08
CA GLU A 20 30.28 -7.13 0.63
C GLU A 20 29.72 -6.88 2.05
N ASN A 21 29.75 -5.65 2.55
CA ASN A 21 29.24 -5.26 3.86
C ASN A 21 27.74 -4.85 3.86
N GLU A 22 27.03 -4.99 2.73
CA GLU A 22 25.60 -4.65 2.54
C GLU A 22 24.70 -5.90 2.37
N ARG A 23 25.10 -7.05 2.92
CA ARG A 23 24.50 -8.39 2.67
C ARG A 23 23.26 -8.77 3.51
N ALA A 24 22.60 -7.85 4.20
CA ALA A 24 21.37 -8.18 4.93
C ALA A 24 20.13 -7.78 4.13
N ALA A 25 19.18 -8.70 4.00
CA ALA A 25 17.88 -8.44 3.39
C ALA A 25 17.19 -7.26 4.09
N THR A 26 16.57 -6.38 3.31
CA THR A 26 15.86 -5.20 3.81
C THR A 26 14.63 -5.63 4.60
N ARG A 27 14.53 -5.28 5.87
CA ARG A 27 13.37 -5.64 6.69
C ARG A 27 12.22 -4.68 6.45
N VAL A 28 11.22 -5.12 5.70
CA VAL A 28 10.07 -4.31 5.28
C VAL A 28 8.85 -4.65 6.13
N LEU A 29 8.16 -3.62 6.63
CA LEU A 29 6.77 -3.76 7.07
C LEU A 29 5.87 -3.04 6.07
N VAL A 30 4.78 -3.69 5.66
CA VAL A 30 3.76 -3.07 4.81
C VAL A 30 2.55 -2.67 5.66
N PHE A 31 2.13 -1.42 5.55
CA PHE A 31 0.85 -0.92 6.03
C PHE A 31 0.04 -0.39 4.84
N GLY A 32 -1.14 -0.93 4.59
CA GLY A 32 -1.94 -0.53 3.43
C GLY A 32 -2.45 -1.74 2.67
N SER A 33 -2.28 -1.77 1.36
CA SER A 33 -3.01 -2.69 0.47
C SER A 33 -2.08 -3.54 -0.40
N CYS A 34 -2.68 -4.16 -1.44
CA CYS A 34 -1.93 -4.84 -2.48
C CYS A 34 -0.97 -3.91 -3.24
N VAL A 35 -1.20 -2.60 -3.27
CA VAL A 35 -0.29 -1.66 -3.94
C VAL A 35 1.13 -1.74 -3.36
N ALA A 36 1.27 -1.60 -2.04
CA ALA A 36 2.56 -1.75 -1.38
C ALA A 36 3.01 -3.22 -1.32
N ARG A 37 2.10 -4.16 -1.05
CA ARG A 37 2.46 -5.58 -0.91
C ARG A 37 3.00 -6.18 -2.20
N ASP A 38 2.32 -5.95 -3.33
CA ASP A 38 2.71 -6.47 -4.63
C ASP A 38 4.01 -5.81 -5.11
N SER A 39 4.24 -4.52 -4.79
CA SER A 39 5.54 -3.86 -5.07
C SER A 39 6.72 -4.65 -4.49
N ILE A 40 6.58 -5.20 -3.28
CA ILE A 40 7.62 -6.01 -2.63
C ILE A 40 7.80 -7.38 -3.27
N GLU A 41 6.79 -7.97 -3.89
CA GLU A 41 6.92 -9.25 -4.57
C GLU A 41 7.81 -9.18 -5.83
N PHE A 42 8.00 -7.99 -6.38
CA PHE A 42 8.94 -7.76 -7.49
C PHE A 42 10.38 -7.51 -7.02
N ALA A 43 10.64 -7.51 -5.70
CA ALA A 43 11.98 -7.46 -5.17
C ALA A 43 12.66 -8.83 -5.30
N ASP A 44 13.98 -8.85 -5.45
CA ASP A 44 14.76 -10.06 -5.36
C ASP A 44 14.57 -10.68 -3.96
N ALA A 45 14.27 -11.98 -3.91
CA ALA A 45 13.86 -12.65 -2.68
C ALA A 45 14.97 -12.70 -1.61
N GLU A 46 16.25 -12.61 -2.00
CA GLU A 46 17.37 -12.54 -1.05
C GLU A 46 17.60 -11.11 -0.53
N SER A 47 16.98 -10.12 -1.18
CA SER A 47 17.16 -8.69 -0.94
C SER A 47 16.11 -8.10 0.02
N VAL A 48 15.05 -8.85 0.34
CA VAL A 48 13.92 -8.40 1.16
C VAL A 48 13.50 -9.43 2.23
N ASP A 49 13.25 -8.96 3.45
CA ASP A 49 12.62 -9.70 4.54
C ASP A 49 11.30 -9.01 4.90
N LEU A 50 10.17 -9.56 4.45
CA LEU A 50 8.85 -9.03 4.78
C LEU A 50 8.46 -9.41 6.21
N ARG A 51 8.64 -8.49 7.15
CA ARG A 51 8.36 -8.69 8.58
C ARG A 51 6.87 -8.81 8.87
N GLY A 52 6.05 -8.15 8.06
CA GLY A 52 4.61 -8.24 8.21
C GLY A 52 3.82 -7.39 7.21
N TYR A 53 2.51 -7.64 7.23
CA TYR A 53 1.52 -6.93 6.44
C TYR A 53 0.34 -6.55 7.35
N VAL A 54 0.08 -5.25 7.46
CA VAL A 54 -1.09 -4.66 8.11
C VAL A 54 -2.01 -4.18 7.00
N ALA A 55 -2.97 -5.03 6.64
CA ALA A 55 -3.94 -4.74 5.59
C ALA A 55 -5.32 -4.41 6.16
N ARG A 56 -6.15 -3.78 5.35
CA ARG A 56 -7.58 -3.50 5.62
C ARG A 56 -7.82 -2.61 6.83
N GLN A 57 -6.83 -1.79 7.19
CA GLN A 57 -6.93 -0.83 8.28
C GLN A 57 -6.76 0.58 7.73
N SER A 58 -7.79 1.40 7.93
CA SER A 58 -7.70 2.84 7.85
C SER A 58 -6.88 3.34 9.02
N LEU A 59 -6.19 4.46 8.84
CA LEU A 59 -5.56 5.13 9.97
C LEU A 59 -6.59 5.63 11.00
N ILE A 60 -7.84 5.85 10.60
CA ILE A 60 -8.91 6.28 11.51
C ILE A 60 -9.31 5.17 12.49
N SER A 61 -9.29 3.89 12.08
CA SER A 61 -9.57 2.78 13.01
C SER A 61 -8.37 2.40 13.89
N ALA A 62 -7.18 2.93 13.59
CA ALA A 62 -5.98 2.61 14.35
C ALA A 62 -6.07 3.11 15.79
N GLY A 63 -5.95 2.17 16.74
CA GLY A 63 -6.06 2.43 18.18
C GLY A 63 -7.48 2.37 18.74
N ASP A 64 -8.49 2.07 17.91
CA ASP A 64 -9.87 1.96 18.34
C ASP A 64 -10.32 0.49 18.46
N ASP A 65 -10.63 0.05 19.68
CA ASP A 65 -11.05 -1.33 19.94
C ASP A 65 -12.58 -1.46 19.79
N ALA A 66 -13.00 -1.84 18.58
CA ALA A 66 -14.36 -2.17 18.19
C ALA A 66 -14.71 -3.67 18.31
N THR A 67 -13.88 -4.50 18.96
CA THR A 67 -14.12 -5.95 19.05
C THR A 67 -15.46 -6.32 19.68
N ALA A 68 -16.02 -5.47 20.54
CA ALA A 68 -17.35 -5.65 21.12
C ALA A 68 -18.48 -5.67 20.08
N HIS A 69 -18.27 -5.09 18.90
CA HIS A 69 -19.21 -5.10 17.77
C HIS A 69 -18.94 -6.26 16.80
N LEU A 70 -17.83 -6.98 16.94
CA LEU A 70 -17.49 -8.05 16.02
C LEU A 70 -18.33 -9.30 16.31
N PRO A 71 -19.00 -9.91 15.31
CA PRO A 71 -19.65 -11.20 15.50
C PRO A 71 -18.65 -12.29 15.89
N ASP A 72 -19.07 -13.23 16.74
CA ASP A 72 -18.22 -14.38 17.13
C ASP A 72 -17.78 -15.20 15.91
N SER A 73 -18.74 -15.45 14.99
CA SER A 73 -18.51 -16.17 13.74
C SER A 73 -18.63 -15.24 12.54
N LEU A 74 -17.55 -15.15 11.76
CA LEU A 74 -17.51 -14.30 10.57
C LEU A 74 -18.01 -15.04 9.31
N GLY A 75 -18.10 -16.38 9.36
CA GLY A 75 -18.49 -17.19 8.20
C GLY A 75 -17.50 -17.12 7.03
N ILE A 76 -16.23 -16.83 7.31
CA ILE A 76 -15.17 -16.63 6.31
C ILE A 76 -14.28 -17.87 6.27
N THR A 77 -14.04 -18.41 5.07
CA THR A 77 -13.15 -19.58 4.89
C THR A 77 -11.67 -19.17 4.88
N SER A 78 -11.35 -17.99 4.35
CA SER A 78 -9.97 -17.50 4.30
C SER A 78 -9.49 -17.02 5.67
N LYS A 79 -8.49 -17.70 6.22
CA LYS A 79 -7.84 -17.30 7.47
C LYS A 79 -7.19 -15.91 7.39
N PHE A 80 -6.67 -15.56 6.21
CA PHE A 80 -6.12 -14.22 5.97
C PHE A 80 -7.20 -13.15 6.10
N GLN A 81 -8.32 -13.28 5.39
CA GLN A 81 -9.41 -12.30 5.43
C GLN A 81 -10.01 -12.19 6.84
N GLU A 82 -10.25 -13.31 7.52
CA GLU A 82 -10.71 -13.32 8.91
C GLU A 82 -9.73 -12.58 9.83
N ARG A 83 -8.43 -12.85 9.71
CA ARG A 83 -7.40 -12.17 10.50
C ARG A 83 -7.37 -10.66 10.24
N MET A 84 -7.53 -10.22 9.00
CA MET A 84 -7.54 -8.78 8.68
C MET A 84 -8.73 -8.07 9.31
N ILE A 85 -9.93 -8.66 9.23
CA ILE A 85 -11.13 -8.09 9.87
C ILE A 85 -10.95 -8.03 11.39
N ARG A 86 -10.51 -9.13 12.01
CA ARG A 86 -10.29 -9.17 13.47
C ARG A 86 -9.26 -8.14 13.93
N ASN A 87 -8.18 -7.97 13.17
CA ASN A 87 -7.15 -6.98 13.47
C ASN A 87 -7.68 -5.55 13.37
N ASP A 88 -8.46 -5.22 12.33
CA ASP A 88 -9.08 -3.90 12.16
C ASP A 88 -10.07 -3.59 13.28
N PHE A 89 -10.94 -4.54 13.64
CA PHE A 89 -11.83 -4.39 14.78
C PHE A 89 -11.09 -4.26 16.12
N ALA A 90 -9.87 -4.78 16.24
CA ALA A 90 -9.03 -4.60 17.42
C ALA A 90 -8.21 -3.30 17.40
N GLY A 91 -8.29 -2.50 16.32
CA GLY A 91 -7.53 -1.26 16.17
C GLY A 91 -6.01 -1.45 16.30
N ASN A 92 -5.49 -2.64 15.99
CA ASN A 92 -4.19 -3.06 16.54
C ASN A 92 -2.95 -2.59 15.76
N LEU A 93 -3.09 -1.68 14.78
CA LEU A 93 -1.98 -1.12 14.00
C LEU A 93 -0.82 -0.66 14.89
N LEU A 94 -1.11 0.20 15.87
CA LEU A 94 -0.08 0.84 16.69
C LEU A 94 0.65 -0.19 17.55
N VAL A 95 -0.08 -1.09 18.20
CA VAL A 95 0.50 -2.17 19.02
C VAL A 95 1.41 -3.06 18.18
N ARG A 96 1.00 -3.41 16.95
CA ARG A 96 1.82 -4.21 16.04
C ARG A 96 3.09 -3.46 15.62
N LEU A 97 2.98 -2.18 15.26
CA LEU A 97 4.13 -1.35 14.89
C LEU A 97 5.14 -1.23 16.04
N GLU A 98 4.66 -0.98 17.25
CA GLU A 98 5.49 -0.88 18.45
C GLU A 98 6.26 -2.16 18.73
N SER A 99 5.59 -3.31 18.60
CA SER A 99 6.21 -4.62 18.84
C SER A 99 7.29 -4.98 17.81
N MET A 100 7.29 -4.32 16.66
CA MET A 100 8.17 -4.63 15.53
C MET A 100 9.14 -3.50 15.18
N ALA A 101 9.10 -2.36 15.89
CA ALA A 101 9.82 -1.14 15.49
C ALA A 101 11.33 -1.35 15.26
N ASP A 102 12.02 -2.08 16.15
CA ASP A 102 13.45 -2.37 16.03
C ASP A 102 13.78 -3.38 14.90
N GLU A 103 12.74 -4.03 14.38
CA GLU A 103 12.81 -5.04 13.35
C GLU A 103 12.54 -4.48 11.94
N ILE A 104 12.37 -3.16 11.80
CA ILE A 104 11.95 -2.50 10.55
C ILE A 104 13.04 -1.55 10.04
N ASP A 105 13.47 -1.79 8.80
CA ASP A 105 14.34 -0.88 8.04
C ASP A 105 13.53 0.13 7.24
N VAL A 106 12.36 -0.28 6.72
CA VAL A 106 11.43 0.58 6.01
C VAL A 106 9.97 0.19 6.28
N LEU A 107 9.13 1.18 6.58
CA LEU A 107 7.67 1.04 6.60
C LEU A 107 7.12 1.55 5.27
N LEU A 108 6.58 0.66 4.45
CA LEU A 108 5.87 1.04 3.24
C LEU A 108 4.40 1.29 3.54
N TRP A 109 3.92 2.47 3.18
CA TRP A 109 2.55 2.88 3.43
C TRP A 109 1.82 3.27 2.16
N ASP A 110 0.70 2.63 1.83
CA ASP A 110 -0.21 3.11 0.79
C ASP A 110 -1.62 3.36 1.32
N LEU A 111 -2.34 4.28 0.66
CA LEU A 111 -3.67 4.71 1.10
C LEU A 111 -4.81 3.92 0.44
N ALA A 112 -4.54 2.87 -0.34
CA ALA A 112 -5.61 2.27 -1.13
C ALA A 112 -6.69 1.61 -0.25
N ASP A 113 -6.36 1.16 0.97
CA ASP A 113 -7.35 0.62 1.90
C ASP A 113 -8.24 1.68 2.58
N GLU A 114 -7.90 2.97 2.43
CA GLU A 114 -8.78 4.09 2.80
C GLU A 114 -9.96 4.26 1.82
N ARG A 115 -9.88 3.71 0.59
CA ARG A 115 -10.75 4.03 -0.57
C ARG A 115 -12.25 3.86 -0.38
N HIS A 116 -12.68 3.22 0.69
CA HIS A 116 -14.07 2.91 0.98
C HIS A 116 -14.58 3.60 2.25
N GLY A 117 -13.71 4.35 2.94
CA GLY A 117 -14.03 5.05 4.18
C GLY A 117 -14.10 4.12 5.38
N VAL A 118 -14.80 4.58 6.41
CA VAL A 118 -14.93 3.89 7.69
C VAL A 118 -16.38 3.88 8.16
N HIS A 119 -16.72 2.96 9.05
CA HIS A 119 -17.98 2.97 9.77
C HIS A 119 -17.75 3.39 11.21
N ARG A 120 -18.62 4.27 11.72
CA ARG A 120 -18.64 4.74 13.10
C ARG A 120 -19.85 4.17 13.82
N PHE A 121 -19.61 3.41 14.89
CA PHE A 121 -20.65 2.86 15.76
C PHE A 121 -21.24 3.93 16.68
N PRO A 122 -22.44 3.70 17.27
CA PRO A 122 -23.07 4.64 18.19
C PRO A 122 -22.26 4.96 19.46
N ASP A 123 -21.36 4.06 19.87
CA ASP A 123 -20.44 4.29 20.99
C ASP A 123 -19.18 5.07 20.59
N GLY A 124 -19.11 5.54 19.34
CA GLY A 124 -18.03 6.35 18.78
C GLY A 124 -16.92 5.54 18.12
N ARG A 125 -16.93 4.22 18.27
CA ARG A 125 -15.87 3.35 17.77
C ARG A 125 -15.87 3.23 16.25
N VAL A 126 -14.70 3.11 15.64
CA VAL A 126 -14.51 3.15 14.20
C VAL A 126 -13.88 1.87 13.67
N VAL A 127 -14.39 1.39 12.53
CA VAL A 127 -13.81 0.26 11.78
C VAL A 127 -13.73 0.59 10.30
N THR A 128 -12.78 -0.01 9.61
CA THR A 128 -12.56 0.21 8.19
C THR A 128 -13.65 -0.45 7.36
N ARG A 129 -14.19 0.29 6.39
CA ARG A 129 -15.11 -0.29 5.41
C ARG A 129 -14.31 -1.00 4.32
N SER A 130 -13.84 -2.21 4.58
CA SER A 130 -12.99 -2.95 3.65
C SER A 130 -13.79 -3.89 2.72
N ILE A 131 -13.18 -4.38 1.63
CA ILE A 131 -13.84 -5.36 0.76
C ILE A 131 -14.18 -6.66 1.50
N ASP A 132 -13.38 -7.02 2.50
CA ASP A 132 -13.56 -8.22 3.29
C ASP A 132 -14.74 -8.05 4.26
N THR A 133 -14.90 -6.87 4.88
CA THR A 133 -16.06 -6.60 5.74
C THR A 133 -17.36 -6.50 4.93
N ILE A 134 -17.31 -5.96 3.71
CA ILE A 134 -18.46 -5.91 2.79
C ILE A 134 -18.90 -7.30 2.33
N ARG A 135 -17.97 -8.23 2.12
CA ARG A 135 -18.28 -9.59 1.62
C ARG A 135 -18.69 -10.55 2.73
N ALA A 136 -18.24 -10.33 3.96
CA ALA A 136 -18.60 -11.15 5.11
C ALA A 136 -19.99 -10.75 5.61
N ALA A 137 -21.02 -11.53 5.23
CA ALA A 137 -22.42 -11.19 5.49
C ALA A 137 -22.71 -10.86 6.97
N SER A 138 -22.18 -11.63 7.92
CA SER A 138 -22.38 -11.36 9.36
C SER A 138 -21.73 -10.06 9.83
N VAL A 139 -20.62 -9.66 9.22
CA VAL A 139 -19.95 -8.39 9.53
C VAL A 139 -20.70 -7.25 8.85
N SER A 140 -21.07 -7.40 7.58
CA SER A 140 -21.82 -6.39 6.83
C SER A 140 -23.14 -6.02 7.52
N GLU A 141 -23.88 -6.99 8.05
CA GLU A 141 -25.14 -6.76 8.78
C GLU A 141 -24.93 -5.87 10.02
N VAL A 142 -23.82 -6.07 10.75
CA VAL A 142 -23.48 -5.21 11.88
C VAL A 142 -23.10 -3.80 11.42
N LEU A 143 -22.37 -3.68 10.31
CA LEU A 143 -21.95 -2.39 9.77
C LEU A 143 -23.13 -1.58 9.18
N GLU A 144 -24.22 -2.22 8.76
CA GLU A 144 -25.43 -1.52 8.30
C GLU A 144 -26.09 -0.68 9.40
N ALA A 145 -25.87 -1.02 10.68
CA ALA A 145 -26.34 -0.25 11.82
C ALA A 145 -25.38 0.91 12.20
N ALA A 146 -24.19 0.94 11.61
CA ALA A 146 -23.18 1.98 11.86
C ALA A 146 -23.26 3.09 10.80
N GLU A 147 -22.81 4.28 11.17
CA GLU A 147 -22.74 5.41 10.26
C GLU A 147 -21.57 5.24 9.29
N HIS A 148 -21.82 5.25 7.99
CA HIS A 148 -20.76 5.24 6.98
C HIS A 148 -20.21 6.65 6.74
N ILE A 149 -18.92 6.84 7.02
CA ILE A 149 -18.18 8.07 6.69
C ILE A 149 -17.38 7.80 5.40
N PRO A 150 -17.83 8.32 4.24
CA PRO A 150 -17.23 7.95 2.96
C PRO A 150 -15.87 8.62 2.76
N PHE A 151 -14.92 7.86 2.21
CA PHE A 151 -13.64 8.39 1.75
C PHE A 151 -13.84 9.57 0.79
N GLY A 152 -13.01 10.59 0.92
CA GLY A 152 -13.12 11.80 0.11
C GLY A 152 -14.20 12.79 0.59
N SER A 153 -14.97 12.50 1.64
CA SER A 153 -15.78 13.52 2.33
C SER A 153 -14.95 14.41 3.26
N ASP A 154 -15.39 15.64 3.51
CA ASP A 154 -14.68 16.57 4.40
C ASP A 154 -14.54 16.01 5.81
N GLU A 155 -15.58 15.35 6.32
CA GLU A 155 -15.55 14.67 7.61
C GLU A 155 -14.46 13.58 7.67
N HIS A 156 -14.41 12.70 6.65
CA HIS A 156 -13.38 11.67 6.60
C HIS A 156 -11.96 12.26 6.60
N PHE A 157 -11.75 13.31 5.81
CA PHE A 157 -10.43 13.93 5.68
C PHE A 157 -9.97 14.62 6.97
N GLU A 158 -10.86 15.36 7.64
CA GLU A 158 -10.50 16.01 8.91
C GLU A 158 -10.27 15.01 10.04
N LEU A 159 -11.05 13.92 10.11
CA LEU A 159 -10.76 12.81 11.02
C LEU A 159 -9.41 12.18 10.69
N TRP A 160 -9.19 11.80 9.44
CA TRP A 160 -7.96 11.16 9.01
C TRP A 160 -6.71 12.02 9.29
N LYS A 161 -6.77 13.34 9.08
CA LYS A 161 -5.66 14.26 9.42
C LYS A 161 -5.27 14.21 10.89
N GLN A 162 -6.25 14.21 11.80
CA GLN A 162 -5.98 14.11 13.23
C GLN A 162 -5.26 12.80 13.57
N HIS A 163 -5.66 11.71 12.91
CA HIS A 163 -5.00 10.42 13.07
C HIS A 163 -3.60 10.38 12.42
N VAL A 164 -3.37 11.08 11.31
CA VAL A 164 -2.02 11.28 10.75
C VAL A 164 -1.13 12.01 11.74
N ASP A 165 -1.60 13.09 12.35
CA ASP A 165 -0.79 13.86 13.30
C ASP A 165 -0.35 12.98 14.49
N ALA A 166 -1.30 12.24 15.07
CA ALA A 166 -1.02 11.30 16.17
C ALA A 166 -0.13 10.14 15.73
N PHE A 167 -0.33 9.63 14.51
CA PHE A 167 0.49 8.56 13.95
C PHE A 167 1.92 9.01 13.71
N ASP A 168 2.12 10.22 13.18
CA ASP A 168 3.42 10.80 12.93
C ASP A 168 4.18 11.03 14.25
N GLU A 169 3.51 11.47 15.32
CA GLU A 169 4.09 11.51 16.67
C GLU A 169 4.54 10.12 17.12
N ARG A 170 3.71 9.09 16.90
CA ARG A 170 4.05 7.72 17.27
C ARG A 170 5.23 7.17 16.46
N LEU A 171 5.24 7.38 15.15
CA LEU A 171 6.34 7.00 14.26
C LEU A 171 7.64 7.68 14.68
N ARG A 172 7.62 8.97 15.07
CA ARG A 172 8.82 9.66 15.57
C ARG A 172 9.30 9.09 16.90
N ALA A 173 8.38 8.79 17.82
CA ALA A 173 8.72 8.14 19.09
C ALA A 173 9.35 6.75 18.90
N LEU A 174 8.98 6.04 17.84
CA LEU A 174 9.54 4.74 17.47
C LEU A 174 10.78 4.83 16.56
N GLY A 175 11.21 6.04 16.16
CA GLY A 175 12.30 6.22 15.21
C GLY A 175 12.00 5.70 13.79
N LEU A 176 10.71 5.53 13.46
CA LEU A 176 10.23 5.01 12.18
C LEU A 176 9.84 6.11 11.19
N PHE A 177 9.59 7.34 11.62
CA PHE A 177 9.11 8.41 10.73
C PHE A 177 10.01 8.62 9.50
N ASP A 178 11.32 8.76 9.69
CA ASP A 178 12.28 8.92 8.58
C ASP A 178 12.49 7.63 7.76
N ARG A 179 11.97 6.49 8.24
CA ARG A 179 11.97 5.18 7.59
C ARG A 179 10.62 4.83 6.97
N THR A 180 9.62 5.69 7.10
CA THR A 180 8.33 5.53 6.44
C THR A 180 8.39 6.14 5.05
N VAL A 181 7.98 5.35 4.05
CA VAL A 181 7.83 5.81 2.68
C VAL A 181 6.40 5.57 2.23
N VAL A 182 5.72 6.65 1.85
CA VAL A 182 4.35 6.63 1.35
C VAL A 182 4.35 6.39 -0.15
N LEU A 183 3.51 5.49 -0.62
CA LEU A 183 3.31 5.18 -2.03
C LEU A 183 2.12 5.97 -2.57
N GLU A 184 2.44 6.96 -3.40
CA GLU A 184 1.48 7.66 -4.23
C GLU A 184 1.55 7.11 -5.66
N VAL A 185 0.89 5.97 -5.83
CA VAL A 185 0.68 5.35 -7.15
C VAL A 185 -0.76 5.64 -7.55
N PRO A 186 -1.01 6.54 -8.52
CA PRO A 186 -2.35 6.82 -8.98
C PRO A 186 -3.08 5.55 -9.44
N TRP A 187 -4.40 5.55 -9.35
CA TRP A 187 -5.21 4.56 -10.06
C TRP A 187 -4.99 4.73 -11.56
N ALA A 188 -4.61 3.64 -12.21
CA ALA A 188 -4.40 3.58 -13.65
C ALA A 188 -5.68 3.96 -14.38
N LEU A 189 -5.58 4.93 -15.29
CA LEU A 189 -6.70 5.33 -16.16
C LEU A 189 -6.90 4.35 -17.33
N ARG A 190 -5.85 3.60 -17.66
CA ARG A 190 -5.76 2.76 -18.84
C ARG A 190 -5.08 1.43 -18.54
N THR A 191 -5.41 0.41 -19.33
CA THR A 191 -4.67 -0.84 -19.39
C THR A 191 -3.52 -0.77 -20.39
N THR A 192 -2.67 -1.79 -20.41
CA THR A 192 -1.63 -1.99 -21.44
C THR A 192 -2.17 -2.01 -22.88
N GLU A 193 -3.44 -2.36 -23.06
CA GLU A 193 -4.14 -2.34 -24.35
C GLU A 193 -4.75 -0.97 -24.71
N GLY A 194 -4.57 0.05 -23.86
CA GLY A 194 -5.16 1.38 -24.03
C GLY A 194 -6.65 1.47 -23.70
N LYS A 195 -7.26 0.44 -23.11
CA LYS A 195 -8.68 0.45 -22.68
C LYS A 195 -8.82 1.19 -21.35
N THR A 196 -9.98 1.80 -21.10
CA THR A 196 -10.29 2.37 -19.78
C THR A 196 -10.37 1.25 -18.75
N THR A 197 -9.76 1.45 -17.58
CA THR A 197 -9.88 0.54 -16.44
C THR A 197 -11.32 0.47 -15.91
N PRO A 198 -11.72 -0.68 -15.32
CA PRO A 198 -13.05 -0.82 -14.73
C PRO A 198 -13.22 0.10 -13.53
N TRP A 199 -14.48 0.38 -13.19
CA TRP A 199 -14.77 1.11 -11.96
C TRP A 199 -14.53 0.19 -10.77
N SER A 200 -14.08 0.75 -9.66
CA SER A 200 -14.00 0.02 -8.39
C SER A 200 -15.10 0.53 -7.47
N MET A 201 -16.06 -0.33 -7.11
CA MET A 201 -17.19 -0.02 -6.23
C MET A 201 -17.91 1.29 -6.59
N GLY A 202 -18.15 1.52 -7.89
CA GLY A 202 -18.86 2.70 -8.37
C GLY A 202 -17.99 3.93 -8.65
N VAL A 203 -16.68 3.88 -8.37
CA VAL A 203 -15.76 5.01 -8.55
C VAL A 203 -14.85 4.80 -9.76
N ARG A 204 -14.74 5.81 -10.62
CA ARG A 204 -13.81 5.85 -11.76
C ARG A 204 -12.40 6.21 -11.28
N ALA A 205 -11.37 5.66 -11.94
CA ALA A 205 -9.97 5.95 -11.60
C ALA A 205 -9.63 7.45 -11.54
N GLY A 206 -10.12 8.24 -12.52
CA GLY A 206 -9.88 9.69 -12.53
C GLY A 206 -10.55 10.43 -11.36
N ASP A 207 -11.68 9.95 -10.86
CA ASP A 207 -12.36 10.56 -9.71
C ASP A 207 -11.74 10.11 -8.39
N ALA A 208 -11.34 8.83 -8.29
CA ALA A 208 -10.56 8.33 -7.17
C ALA A 208 -9.25 9.14 -6.99
N ASN A 209 -8.47 9.33 -8.07
CA ASN A 209 -7.23 10.10 -8.03
C ASN A 209 -7.42 11.52 -7.50
N LYS A 210 -8.54 12.18 -7.84
CA LYS A 210 -8.88 13.51 -7.30
C LYS A 210 -9.18 13.45 -5.80
N HIS A 211 -9.90 12.43 -5.33
CA HIS A 211 -10.18 12.27 -3.90
C HIS A 211 -8.90 12.07 -3.09
N TYR A 212 -7.95 11.29 -3.61
CA TYR A 212 -6.67 11.04 -2.94
C TYR A 212 -5.76 12.27 -2.85
N GLN A 213 -5.84 13.20 -3.81
CA GLN A 213 -4.89 14.30 -3.92
C GLN A 213 -4.68 15.06 -2.60
N ARG A 214 -5.77 15.44 -1.92
CA ARG A 214 -5.67 16.18 -0.65
C ARG A 214 -5.06 15.37 0.50
N TYR A 215 -5.17 14.04 0.47
CA TYR A 215 -4.58 13.16 1.48
C TYR A 215 -3.07 13.10 1.30
N TYR A 216 -2.62 12.90 0.06
CA TYR A 216 -1.20 12.92 -0.26
C TYR A 216 -0.57 14.31 -0.07
N ASP A 217 -1.27 15.38 -0.43
CA ASP A 217 -0.83 16.75 -0.16
C ASP A 217 -0.62 17.01 1.34
N TYR A 218 -1.46 16.40 2.20
CA TYR A 218 -1.27 16.49 3.65
C TYR A 218 -0.02 15.73 4.12
N LEU A 219 0.20 14.50 3.64
CA LEU A 219 1.40 13.71 4.01
C LEU A 219 2.70 14.39 3.56
N ARG A 220 2.69 15.03 2.38
CA ARG A 220 3.81 15.88 1.94
C ARG A 220 4.05 17.04 2.92
N GLN A 221 2.98 17.68 3.42
CA GLN A 221 3.08 18.78 4.38
C GLN A 221 3.63 18.33 5.74
N THR A 222 3.32 17.11 6.18
CA THR A 222 3.87 16.58 7.45
C THR A 222 5.31 16.08 7.32
N GLY A 223 5.83 15.98 6.09
CA GLY A 223 7.23 15.69 5.79
C GLY A 223 7.54 14.23 5.46
N HIS A 224 6.53 13.43 5.11
CA HIS A 224 6.74 12.05 4.67
C HIS A 224 7.56 11.97 3.38
N LYS A 225 8.35 10.90 3.26
CA LYS A 225 8.97 10.52 1.99
C LYS A 225 7.91 9.94 1.07
N MET A 226 7.90 10.37 -0.19
CA MET A 226 6.89 9.97 -1.17
C MET A 226 7.54 9.25 -2.36
N VAL A 227 7.06 8.05 -2.70
CA VAL A 227 7.22 7.49 -4.04
C VAL A 227 6.08 8.01 -4.89
N GLU A 228 6.41 8.66 -6.00
CA GLU A 228 5.45 9.36 -6.84
C GLU A 228 5.60 8.91 -8.29
N LEU A 229 4.50 8.46 -8.89
CA LEU A 229 4.46 8.09 -10.30
C LEU A 229 3.46 8.96 -11.06
N PRO A 230 3.84 9.52 -12.23
CA PRO A 230 2.91 10.26 -13.06
C PRO A 230 1.82 9.32 -13.60
N VAL A 231 0.56 9.76 -13.55
CA VAL A 231 -0.59 8.92 -13.95
C VAL A 231 -0.48 8.40 -15.39
N GLU A 232 0.26 9.08 -16.25
CA GLU A 232 0.49 8.74 -17.65
C GLU A 232 1.33 7.47 -17.83
N VAL A 233 2.18 7.11 -16.86
CA VAL A 233 3.02 5.91 -16.92
C VAL A 233 2.44 4.75 -16.11
N VAL A 234 1.37 4.98 -15.35
CA VAL A 234 0.74 3.97 -14.52
C VAL A 234 -0.36 3.24 -15.31
N LEU A 235 -0.08 1.98 -15.65
CA LEU A 235 -0.98 1.11 -16.41
C LEU A 235 -1.48 -0.04 -15.52
N ALA A 236 -2.75 -0.41 -15.70
CA ALA A 236 -3.31 -1.62 -15.11
C ALA A 236 -3.01 -2.84 -15.99
N ASP A 237 -2.73 -3.98 -15.37
CA ASP A 237 -2.51 -5.23 -16.07
C ASP A 237 -3.84 -6.01 -16.20
N PRO A 238 -4.34 -6.27 -17.43
CA PRO A 238 -5.49 -7.15 -17.65
C PRO A 238 -5.32 -8.57 -17.12
N ASN A 239 -4.08 -9.05 -17.02
CA ASN A 239 -3.73 -10.40 -16.59
C ASN A 239 -3.20 -10.45 -15.15
N HIS A 240 -3.40 -9.38 -14.36
CA HIS A 240 -2.97 -9.35 -12.98
C HIS A 240 -3.54 -10.53 -12.19
N LYS A 241 -2.75 -11.13 -11.29
CA LYS A 241 -3.14 -12.32 -10.49
C LYS A 241 -4.41 -12.12 -9.65
N TRP A 242 -4.73 -10.88 -9.30
CA TRP A 242 -5.93 -10.48 -8.56
C TRP A 242 -7.11 -10.04 -9.45
N GLY A 243 -6.99 -10.22 -10.77
CA GLY A 243 -7.92 -9.75 -11.78
C GLY A 243 -7.72 -8.27 -12.13
N LEU A 244 -8.40 -7.79 -13.18
CA LEU A 244 -8.25 -6.42 -13.63
C LEU A 244 -8.92 -5.42 -12.66
N ALA A 245 -8.12 -4.50 -12.10
CA ALA A 245 -8.58 -3.35 -11.32
C ALA A 245 -7.66 -2.15 -11.58
N PRO A 246 -8.11 -0.90 -11.34
CA PRO A 246 -7.29 0.29 -11.59
C PRO A 246 -6.05 0.43 -10.67
N PHE A 247 -5.93 -0.38 -9.62
CA PHE A 247 -4.79 -0.44 -8.69
C PHE A 247 -4.04 -1.79 -8.77
N HIS A 248 -4.27 -2.56 -9.82
CA HIS A 248 -3.57 -3.80 -10.13
C HIS A 248 -2.67 -3.56 -11.33
N TYR A 249 -1.43 -3.16 -11.05
CA TYR A 249 -0.55 -2.53 -12.03
C TYR A 249 0.27 -3.52 -12.83
N THR A 250 0.91 -3.03 -13.89
CA THR A 250 1.90 -3.84 -14.60
C THR A 250 3.19 -4.02 -13.78
N PRO A 251 3.99 -5.07 -14.07
CA PRO A 251 5.30 -5.26 -13.45
C PRO A 251 6.23 -4.05 -13.52
N GLU A 252 6.15 -3.23 -14.58
CA GLU A 252 6.97 -2.03 -14.74
C GLU A 252 6.66 -0.97 -13.68
N VAL A 253 5.40 -0.82 -13.29
CA VAL A 253 5.00 0.13 -12.24
C VAL A 253 5.60 -0.29 -10.90
N TYR A 254 5.50 -1.58 -10.55
CA TYR A 254 6.07 -2.10 -9.31
C TYR A 254 7.60 -2.00 -9.28
N ARG A 255 8.27 -2.27 -10.41
CA ARG A 255 9.74 -2.09 -10.53
C ARG A 255 10.16 -0.63 -10.40
N GLU A 256 9.36 0.31 -10.91
CA GLU A 256 9.61 1.75 -10.72
C GLU A 256 9.49 2.15 -9.24
N VAL A 257 8.50 1.61 -8.51
CA VAL A 257 8.39 1.81 -7.05
C VAL A 257 9.65 1.32 -6.34
N LEU A 258 10.12 0.10 -6.63
CA LEU A 258 11.34 -0.46 -6.05
C LEU A 258 12.58 0.38 -6.39
N TRP A 259 12.67 0.86 -7.64
CA TRP A 259 13.75 1.73 -8.07
C TRP A 259 13.77 3.03 -7.28
N GLN A 260 12.63 3.71 -7.11
CA GLN A 260 12.56 4.94 -6.30
C GLN A 260 12.87 4.68 -4.83
N LEU A 261 12.38 3.58 -4.24
CA LEU A 261 12.72 3.21 -2.87
C LEU A 261 14.24 3.13 -2.67
N ARG A 262 14.95 2.49 -3.60
CA ARG A 262 16.40 2.33 -3.52
C ARG A 262 17.17 3.62 -3.85
N GLU A 263 16.91 4.19 -5.02
CA GLU A 263 17.75 5.26 -5.59
C GLU A 263 17.37 6.65 -5.10
N VAL A 264 16.08 6.90 -4.82
CA VAL A 264 15.57 8.21 -4.38
C VAL A 264 15.52 8.27 -2.86
N HIS A 265 15.01 7.22 -2.20
CA HIS A 265 14.78 7.22 -0.76
C HIS A 265 15.89 6.53 0.05
N GLY A 266 16.88 5.94 -0.63
CA GLY A 266 18.06 5.34 -0.01
C GLY A 266 17.77 4.08 0.80
N VAL A 267 16.70 3.36 0.48
CA VAL A 267 16.40 2.05 1.08
C VAL A 267 17.43 1.05 0.58
N LYS A 268 18.46 0.81 1.38
CA LYS A 268 19.60 -0.05 1.04
C LYS A 268 19.19 -1.51 0.97
N GLY A 269 19.88 -2.27 0.13
CA GLY A 269 19.72 -3.73 0.07
C GLY A 269 18.51 -4.20 -0.74
N LEU A 270 17.54 -3.35 -1.06
CA LEU A 270 16.37 -3.72 -1.85
C LEU A 270 16.72 -3.79 -3.35
N LEU A 271 16.73 -4.97 -3.94
CA LEU A 271 17.03 -5.18 -5.36
C LEU A 271 15.74 -5.59 -6.09
N ALA A 272 15.62 -5.26 -7.38
CA ALA A 272 14.52 -5.76 -8.21
C ALA A 272 14.87 -7.17 -8.70
N ALA A 273 13.88 -8.05 -8.82
CA ALA A 273 14.06 -9.38 -9.39
C ALA A 273 14.46 -9.29 -10.87
N ASP A 274 15.37 -10.17 -11.31
CA ASP A 274 15.80 -10.27 -12.70
C ASP A 274 14.73 -10.97 -13.56
N GLY A 275 14.03 -10.22 -14.41
CA GLY A 275 13.18 -10.77 -15.49
C GLY A 275 11.66 -10.81 -15.24
N PRO A 276 10.85 -11.16 -16.26
CA PRO A 276 9.39 -11.13 -16.16
C PRO A 276 8.83 -12.48 -15.70
N ASP A 277 8.80 -12.72 -14.40
CA ASP A 277 7.78 -13.57 -13.76
C ASP A 277 7.95 -13.54 -12.23
N ALA A 278 7.07 -12.83 -11.54
CA ALA A 278 6.78 -13.08 -10.12
C ALA A 278 5.37 -13.68 -10.04
N GLY A 279 5.22 -14.83 -10.70
CA GLY A 279 4.02 -15.66 -10.63
C GLY A 279 4.25 -16.81 -9.67
N ASP A 280 4.26 -16.52 -8.37
CA ASP A 280 4.05 -17.56 -7.36
C ASP A 280 2.81 -17.20 -6.52
N GLU A 281 1.93 -18.20 -6.39
CA GLU A 281 0.73 -18.13 -5.55
C GLU A 281 1.10 -17.75 -4.10
N PRO A 282 0.25 -17.00 -3.39
CA PRO A 282 0.46 -16.80 -1.97
C PRO A 282 0.38 -18.15 -1.26
N THR A 283 1.49 -18.55 -0.66
CA THR A 283 1.43 -19.58 0.39
C THR A 283 0.85 -18.92 1.63
N ASP A 284 -0.30 -19.44 2.07
CA ASP A 284 -0.93 -19.09 3.34
C ASP A 284 0.04 -19.40 4.50
N ALA A 285 0.72 -18.37 5.01
CA ALA A 285 1.39 -18.35 6.31
C ALA A 285 0.85 -17.18 7.15
#